data_AF-A0A117DQE3-F1
#
_entry.id   AF-A0A117DQE3-F1
#
_cell.length_a   1.000
_cell.length_b   1.000
_cell.length_c   1.000
_cell.angle_alpha   90.00
_cell.angle_beta   90.00
_cell.angle_gamma   90.00
#
_symmetry.space_group_name_H-M   'P 1'
#
loop_
_entity.id
_entity.type
_entity.pdbx_description
1 polymer ?
#
loop_
_entity_poly.entity_id
_entity_poly.type
_entity_poly.pdbx_seq_one_letter_code
_entity_poly.pdbx_strand_id
1 'polypeptide(L)'
;MWPELRELFVRDLGKLIAALEAYPDDAAVWRVRGDIVNPAGTLALHLIGNLSQFVGADLGGAAFVRDRASEFARRDVPRADLIAGLREVSARVVSALDGLDAARLDEVECTAVAGFPGRHDGPVLPDSPVRAPELAPGAGGLPPADALTRAGSGRLRG
;
A
#
# COMPACT_ATOMS: atom_id res chain seq x y z
N MET A 1 18.26 14.97 -11.94
CA MET A 1 19.38 14.12 -11.47
C MET A 1 18.83 12.79 -10.93
N TRP A 2 17.88 12.13 -11.60
CA TRP A 2 17.28 10.86 -11.15
C TRP A 2 16.77 9.99 -12.33
N PRO A 3 17.53 9.82 -13.41
CA PRO A 3 17.02 9.22 -14.65
C PRO A 3 16.59 7.77 -14.48
N GLU A 4 17.29 6.98 -13.67
CA GLU A 4 16.98 5.56 -13.44
C GLU A 4 15.64 5.39 -12.74
N LEU A 5 15.34 6.26 -11.76
CA LEU A 5 14.08 6.22 -11.01
C LEU A 5 12.91 6.68 -11.90
N ARG A 6 13.13 7.73 -12.70
CA ARG A 6 12.17 8.19 -13.70
C ARG A 6 11.83 7.09 -14.69
N GLU A 7 12.84 6.43 -15.26
CA GLU A 7 12.67 5.32 -16.19
C GLU A 7 11.94 4.14 -15.55
N LEU A 8 12.28 3.80 -14.30
CA LEU A 8 11.62 2.76 -13.53
C LEU A 8 10.11 3.01 -13.40
N PHE A 9 9.72 4.20 -12.93
CA PHE A 9 8.31 4.56 -12.76
C PHE A 9 7.56 4.58 -14.09
N VAL A 10 8.11 5.22 -15.13
CA VAL A 10 7.46 5.29 -16.44
C VAL A 10 7.25 3.89 -17.02
N ARG A 11 8.27 3.03 -16.95
CA ARG A 11 8.21 1.66 -17.44
C ARG A 11 7.14 0.84 -16.70
N ASP A 12 7.15 0.87 -15.37
CA ASP A 12 6.28 -0.01 -14.59
C ASP A 12 4.83 0.49 -14.50
N LEU A 13 4.60 1.81 -14.52
CA LEU A 13 3.26 2.37 -14.75
C LEU A 13 2.74 2.03 -16.15
N GLY A 14 3.62 2.03 -17.17
CA GLY A 14 3.29 1.57 -18.51
C GLY A 14 2.84 0.11 -18.54
N LYS A 15 3.53 -0.79 -17.81
CA LYS A 15 3.12 -2.19 -17.67
C LYS A 15 1.78 -2.34 -16.96
N LEU A 16 1.52 -1.53 -15.92
CA LEU A 16 0.22 -1.54 -15.24
C LEU A 16 -0.91 -1.08 -16.16
N ILE A 17 -0.70 -0.04 -16.96
CA ILE A 17 -1.65 0.41 -17.98
C ILE A 17 -1.95 -0.72 -18.96
N ALA A 18 -0.92 -1.36 -19.51
CA ALA A 18 -1.09 -2.50 -20.42
C ALA A 18 -1.85 -3.66 -19.76
N ALA A 19 -1.61 -3.92 -18.47
CA ALA A 19 -2.35 -4.94 -17.72
C ALA A 19 -3.83 -4.58 -17.56
N LEU A 20 -4.19 -3.30 -17.35
CA LEU A 20 -5.59 -2.84 -17.30
C LEU A 20 -6.27 -2.93 -18.67
N GLU A 21 -5.56 -2.58 -19.74
CA GLU A 21 -6.05 -2.70 -21.13
C GLU A 21 -6.36 -4.16 -21.49
N ALA A 22 -5.58 -5.11 -20.97
CA ALA A 22 -5.76 -6.54 -21.22
C ALA A 22 -6.98 -7.19 -20.54
N TYR A 23 -7.69 -6.49 -19.65
CA TYR A 23 -8.95 -7.01 -19.11
C TYR A 23 -10.02 -7.11 -20.23
N PRO A 24 -10.95 -8.07 -20.16
CA PRO A 24 -11.96 -8.23 -21.20
C PRO A 24 -13.01 -7.11 -21.19
N ASP A 25 -13.30 -6.54 -20.02
CA ASP A 25 -14.34 -5.53 -19.81
C ASP A 25 -14.06 -4.74 -18.52
N ASP A 26 -14.83 -3.67 -18.28
CA ASP A 26 -14.64 -2.81 -17.11
C ASP A 26 -15.01 -3.52 -15.81
N ALA A 27 -16.04 -4.38 -15.81
CA ALA A 27 -16.45 -5.14 -14.63
C ALA A 27 -15.36 -6.14 -14.18
N ALA A 28 -14.56 -6.66 -15.11
CA ALA A 28 -13.48 -7.60 -14.83
C ALA A 28 -12.38 -7.02 -13.95
N VAL A 29 -12.12 -5.71 -14.02
CA VAL A 29 -11.12 -5.01 -13.20
C VAL A 29 -11.56 -4.91 -11.73
N TRP A 30 -12.86 -5.03 -11.47
CA TRP A 30 -13.46 -4.95 -10.14
C TRP A 30 -13.73 -6.30 -9.47
N ARG A 31 -13.45 -7.40 -10.17
CA ARG A 31 -13.61 -8.76 -9.63
C ARG A 31 -12.39 -9.18 -8.81
N VAL A 32 -12.64 -9.77 -7.65
CA VAL A 32 -11.67 -10.53 -6.86
C VAL A 32 -11.60 -11.98 -7.34
N ARG A 33 -10.43 -12.61 -7.23
CA ARG A 33 -10.21 -14.02 -7.64
C ARG A 33 -9.36 -14.75 -6.59
N GLY A 34 -9.84 -15.90 -6.13
CA GLY A 34 -9.16 -16.70 -5.09
C GLY A 34 -8.98 -15.89 -3.81
N ASP A 35 -7.78 -15.94 -3.24
CA ASP A 35 -7.43 -15.26 -1.99
C ASP A 35 -7.08 -13.77 -2.18
N ILE A 36 -7.16 -13.24 -3.40
CA ILE A 36 -6.90 -11.82 -3.67
C ILE A 36 -8.09 -11.00 -3.20
N VAL A 37 -7.93 -10.30 -2.08
CA VAL A 37 -9.01 -9.52 -1.44
C VAL A 37 -9.27 -8.14 -2.07
N ASN A 38 -8.30 -7.59 -2.81
CA ASN A 38 -8.42 -6.28 -3.44
C ASN A 38 -8.49 -6.42 -4.97
N PRO A 39 -9.53 -5.88 -5.62
CA PRO A 39 -9.59 -5.89 -7.08
C PRO A 39 -8.56 -4.94 -7.70
N ALA A 40 -8.21 -5.18 -8.96
CA ALA A 40 -7.21 -4.38 -9.67
C ALA A 40 -7.59 -2.88 -9.75
N GLY A 41 -8.88 -2.58 -9.89
CA GLY A 41 -9.38 -1.20 -9.88
C GLY A 41 -9.08 -0.45 -8.59
N THR A 42 -9.25 -1.12 -7.43
CA THR A 42 -8.90 -0.54 -6.12
C THR A 42 -7.41 -0.29 -6.01
N LEU A 43 -6.57 -1.23 -6.46
CA LEU A 43 -5.12 -1.07 -6.43
C LEU A 43 -4.65 0.07 -7.35
N ALA A 44 -5.27 0.24 -8.52
CA ALA A 44 -4.96 1.34 -9.43
C ALA A 44 -5.33 2.70 -8.82
N LEU A 45 -6.55 2.85 -8.26
CA LEU A 45 -6.96 4.07 -7.56
C LEU A 45 -6.01 4.39 -6.39
N HIS A 46 -5.67 3.38 -5.59
CA HIS A 46 -4.77 3.54 -4.47
C HIS A 46 -3.38 4.01 -4.91
N LEU A 47 -2.84 3.43 -5.99
CA LEU A 47 -1.54 3.81 -6.52
C LEU A 47 -1.54 5.24 -7.06
N ILE A 48 -2.60 5.65 -7.77
CA ILE A 48 -2.76 7.04 -8.25
C ILE A 48 -2.74 8.03 -7.08
N GLY A 49 -3.51 7.75 -6.03
CA GLY A 49 -3.56 8.60 -4.84
C GLY A 49 -2.24 8.60 -4.06
N ASN A 50 -1.57 7.45 -3.96
CA ASN A 50 -0.28 7.31 -3.29
C ASN A 50 0.81 8.12 -3.99
N LEU A 51 0.99 7.94 -5.30
CA LEU A 51 2.03 8.64 -6.07
C LEU A 51 1.73 10.13 -6.21
N SER A 52 0.46 10.52 -6.32
CA SER A 52 0.06 11.94 -6.34
C SER A 52 0.40 12.64 -5.03
N GLN A 53 0.22 11.98 -3.88
CA GLN A 53 0.61 12.52 -2.58
C GLN A 53 2.13 12.54 -2.43
N PHE A 54 2.76 11.37 -2.36
CA PHE A 54 4.13 11.28 -1.87
C PHE A 54 5.16 11.79 -2.88
N VAL A 55 4.98 11.46 -4.16
CA VAL A 55 5.93 11.89 -5.19
C VAL A 55 5.53 13.24 -5.77
N GLY A 56 4.25 13.42 -6.10
CA GLY A 56 3.75 14.67 -6.68
C GLY A 56 3.77 15.84 -5.71
N ALA A 57 3.13 15.70 -4.53
CA ALA A 57 3.01 16.78 -3.57
C ALA A 57 4.20 16.87 -2.63
N ASP A 58 4.48 15.81 -1.86
CA ASP A 58 5.47 15.85 -0.78
C ASP A 58 6.90 16.01 -1.32
N LEU A 59 7.25 15.33 -2.42
CA LEU A 59 8.56 15.48 -3.10
C LEU A 59 8.57 16.49 -4.25
N GLY A 60 7.46 16.67 -4.97
CA GLY A 60 7.39 17.55 -6.15
C GLY A 60 6.89 18.96 -5.85
N GLY A 61 6.27 19.18 -4.69
CA GLY A 61 5.68 20.48 -4.31
C GLY A 61 4.36 20.81 -5.03
N ALA A 62 3.74 19.85 -5.73
CA ALA A 62 2.47 20.07 -6.40
C ALA A 62 1.31 20.12 -5.39
N ALA A 63 0.33 21.00 -5.63
CA ALA A 63 -0.89 21.00 -4.82
C ALA A 63 -1.72 19.74 -5.09
N PHE A 64 -2.00 18.97 -4.03
CA PHE A 64 -2.84 17.78 -4.09
C PHE A 64 -3.55 17.56 -2.75
N VAL A 65 -4.82 17.19 -2.80
CA VAL A 65 -5.59 16.80 -1.61
C VAL A 65 -6.02 15.36 -1.81
N ARG A 66 -5.50 14.48 -0.95
CA ARG A 66 -5.76 13.04 -1.05
C ARG A 66 -7.08 12.65 -0.39
N ASP A 67 -8.00 12.10 -1.19
CA ASP A 67 -9.19 11.41 -0.68
C ASP A 67 -8.94 9.90 -0.57
N ARG A 68 -8.24 9.50 0.51
CA ARG A 68 -7.89 8.10 0.75
C ARG A 68 -9.12 7.21 0.91
N ALA A 69 -10.19 7.70 1.54
CA ALA A 69 -11.39 6.89 1.75
C ALA A 69 -12.02 6.51 0.40
N SER A 70 -12.05 7.45 -0.56
CA SER A 70 -12.57 7.18 -1.90
C SER A 70 -11.78 6.11 -2.67
N GLU A 71 -10.46 5.99 -2.47
CA GLU A 71 -9.61 5.01 -3.15
C GLU A 71 -10.08 3.56 -2.88
N PHE A 72 -10.62 3.31 -1.68
CA PHE A 72 -11.10 2.00 -1.24
C PHE A 72 -12.62 1.85 -1.33
N ALA A 73 -13.37 2.96 -1.32
CA ALA A 73 -14.83 2.95 -1.38
C ALA A 73 -15.35 2.88 -2.83
N ARG A 74 -14.71 3.57 -3.77
CA ARG A 74 -15.15 3.61 -5.17
C ARG A 74 -15.08 2.21 -5.80
N ARG A 75 -16.05 1.96 -6.68
CA ARG A 75 -16.22 0.76 -7.49
C ARG A 75 -16.70 1.17 -8.88
N ASP A 76 -16.64 0.24 -9.82
CA ASP A 76 -17.19 0.39 -11.17
C ASP A 76 -16.69 1.63 -11.93
N VAL A 77 -15.47 2.08 -11.62
CA VAL A 77 -14.81 3.14 -12.39
C VAL A 77 -14.41 2.55 -13.75
N PRO A 78 -14.74 3.21 -14.87
CA PRO A 78 -14.32 2.77 -16.20
C PRO A 78 -12.80 2.61 -16.29
N ARG A 79 -12.33 1.61 -17.05
CA ARG A 79 -10.89 1.40 -17.22
C ARG A 79 -10.20 2.58 -17.87
N ALA A 80 -10.89 3.24 -18.80
CA ALA A 80 -10.39 4.45 -19.46
C ALA A 80 -10.03 5.54 -18.43
N ASP A 81 -10.85 5.72 -17.39
CA ASP A 81 -10.62 6.72 -16.36
C ASP A 81 -9.44 6.32 -15.44
N LEU A 82 -9.33 5.02 -15.11
CA LEU A 82 -8.18 4.50 -14.36
C LEU A 82 -6.87 4.70 -15.13
N ILE A 83 -6.88 4.40 -16.43
CA ILE A 83 -5.72 4.58 -17.31
C ILE A 83 -5.38 6.06 -17.46
N ALA A 84 -6.38 6.93 -17.61
CA ALA A 84 -6.16 8.37 -17.68
C ALA A 84 -5.49 8.89 -16.38
N GLY A 85 -5.99 8.46 -15.21
CA GLY A 85 -5.38 8.80 -13.93
C GLY A 85 -3.95 8.27 -13.78
N LEU A 86 -3.66 7.06 -14.27
CA LEU A 86 -2.29 6.50 -14.28
C LEU A 86 -1.34 7.28 -15.18
N ARG A 87 -1.82 7.75 -16.34
CA ARG A 87 -1.02 8.60 -17.25
C ARG A 87 -0.76 9.97 -16.64
N GLU A 88 -1.76 10.57 -16.01
CA GLU A 88 -1.62 11.85 -15.32
C GLU A 88 -0.62 11.75 -14.16
N VAL A 89 -0.74 10.73 -13.29
CA VAL A 89 0.18 10.57 -12.17
C VAL A 89 1.59 10.23 -12.65
N SER A 90 1.75 9.49 -13.75
CA SER A 90 3.05 9.25 -14.38
C SER A 90 3.72 10.57 -14.80
N ALA A 91 2.98 11.47 -15.44
CA ALA A 91 3.50 12.80 -15.82
C ALA A 91 3.89 13.64 -14.59
N ARG A 92 3.10 13.59 -13.51
CA ARG A 92 3.42 14.26 -12.25
C ARG A 92 4.69 13.71 -11.60
N VAL A 93 4.85 12.38 -11.56
CA VAL A 93 6.05 11.72 -11.05
C VAL A 93 7.28 12.15 -11.85
N VAL A 94 7.20 12.15 -13.18
CA VAL A 94 8.29 12.63 -14.05
C VAL A 94 8.63 14.08 -13.72
N SER A 95 7.63 14.97 -13.66
CA SER A 95 7.86 16.38 -13.35
C SER A 95 8.49 16.59 -11.96
N ALA A 96 8.06 15.82 -10.96
CA ALA A 96 8.61 15.89 -9.61
C ALA A 96 10.09 15.47 -9.59
N LEU A 97 10.43 14.34 -10.23
CA LEU A 97 11.80 13.83 -10.28
C LEU A 97 12.74 14.71 -11.13
N ASP A 98 12.24 15.29 -12.22
CA ASP A 98 13.04 16.19 -13.06
C ASP A 98 13.34 17.52 -12.33
N GLY A 99 12.42 17.99 -11.49
CA GLY A 99 12.54 19.22 -10.70
C GLY A 99 13.08 19.03 -9.27
N LEU A 100 13.38 17.80 -8.84
CA LEU A 100 13.78 17.52 -7.46
C LEU A 100 15.18 18.06 -7.17
N ASP A 101 15.24 19.03 -6.26
CA ASP A 101 16.49 19.45 -5.60
C ASP A 101 16.92 18.36 -4.62
N ALA A 102 18.19 17.95 -4.69
CA ALA A 102 18.75 16.94 -3.80
C ALA A 102 18.68 17.38 -2.33
N ALA A 103 18.75 18.68 -2.03
CA ALA A 103 18.65 19.20 -0.68
C ALA A 103 17.31 18.87 0.01
N ARG A 104 16.21 18.71 -0.77
CA ARG A 104 14.91 18.31 -0.22
C ARG A 104 14.89 16.89 0.36
N LEU A 105 15.83 16.02 -0.05
CA LEU A 105 15.89 14.66 0.49
C LEU A 105 16.42 14.61 1.92
N ASP A 106 17.11 15.67 2.36
CA ASP A 106 17.62 15.79 3.73
C ASP A 106 16.58 16.42 4.68
N GLU A 107 15.45 16.89 4.15
CA GLU A 107 14.35 17.44 4.93
C GLU A 107 13.61 16.32 5.68
N VAL A 108 13.52 16.44 7.00
CA VAL A 108 12.79 15.47 7.83
C VAL A 108 11.33 15.88 7.94
N GLU A 109 10.50 15.30 7.09
CA GLU A 109 9.05 15.42 7.21
C GLU A 109 8.51 14.36 8.17
N CYS A 110 8.19 14.77 9.41
CA CYS A 110 7.48 13.93 10.38
C CYS A 110 5.97 13.98 10.13
N THR A 111 5.54 13.39 9.03
CA THR A 111 4.09 13.22 8.78
C THR A 111 3.56 12.12 9.69
N ALA A 112 2.71 12.49 10.64
CA ALA A 112 2.01 11.53 11.48
C ALA A 112 1.06 10.67 10.63
N VAL A 113 1.36 9.38 10.51
CA VAL A 113 0.50 8.43 9.80
C VAL A 113 -0.50 7.84 10.79
N ALA A 114 -1.79 8.10 10.58
CA ALA A 114 -2.85 7.57 11.43
C ALA A 114 -2.78 6.02 11.51
N GLY A 115 -2.72 5.49 12.74
CA GLY A 115 -2.61 4.04 12.99
C GLY A 115 -1.18 3.51 13.12
N PHE A 116 -0.16 4.33 12.89
CA PHE A 116 1.22 4.05 13.28
C PHE A 116 1.58 4.89 14.51
N PRO A 117 2.18 4.31 15.56
CA PRO A 117 2.72 5.11 16.65
C PRO A 117 3.79 6.05 16.07
N GLY A 118 3.63 7.36 16.31
CA GLY A 118 4.63 8.36 15.96
C GLY A 118 5.99 8.04 16.59
N ARG A 119 7.05 8.70 16.11
CA ARG A 119 8.43 8.48 16.59
C ARG A 119 8.47 8.49 18.13
N HIS A 120 9.18 7.52 18.70
CA HIS A 120 9.70 7.65 20.06
C HIS A 120 10.76 8.76 20.03
N ASP A 121 10.56 9.84 20.78
CA ASP A 121 11.51 10.95 20.95
C ASP A 121 12.74 10.56 21.79
N GLY A 122 13.22 9.33 21.65
CA GLY A 122 14.43 8.84 22.30
C GLY A 122 15.68 9.14 21.45
N PRO A 123 16.86 9.34 22.06
CA PRO A 123 18.10 9.48 21.31
C PRO A 123 18.30 8.26 20.41
N VAL A 124 18.70 8.50 19.16
CA VAL A 124 19.11 7.47 18.21
C VAL A 124 20.21 6.65 18.89
N LEU A 125 19.90 5.41 19.26
CA LEU A 125 20.90 4.50 19.81
C LEU A 125 21.96 4.25 18.72
N PRO A 126 23.27 4.35 19.02
CA PRO A 126 24.30 4.07 18.03
C PRO A 126 24.18 2.62 17.57
N ASP A 127 24.35 2.40 16.26
CA ASP A 127 24.27 1.09 15.59
C ASP A 127 25.05 0.02 16.37
N SER A 128 24.33 -0.71 17.22
CA SER A 128 24.80 -1.96 17.80
C SER A 128 24.22 -3.09 16.97
N PRO A 129 25.03 -4.08 16.56
CA PRO A 129 24.52 -5.20 15.80
C PRO A 129 23.47 -5.91 16.65
N VAL A 130 22.24 -5.96 16.16
CA VAL A 130 21.12 -6.64 16.82
C VAL A 130 21.53 -8.10 17.04
N ARG A 131 21.89 -8.45 18.27
CA ARG A 131 22.10 -9.84 18.66
C ARG A 131 20.70 -10.44 18.83
N ALA A 132 20.35 -11.40 17.97
CA ALA A 132 19.09 -12.13 18.09
C ALA A 132 18.99 -12.76 19.50
N PRO A 133 17.82 -12.76 20.15
CA PRO A 133 17.67 -13.37 21.46
C PRO A 133 17.88 -14.87 21.35
N GLU A 134 18.78 -15.39 22.18
CA GLU A 134 19.06 -16.82 22.30
C GLU A 134 17.83 -17.50 22.93
N LEU A 135 17.20 -18.40 22.18
CA LEU A 135 16.08 -19.22 22.66
C LEU A 135 16.57 -20.12 23.79
N ALA A 136 16.05 -19.91 25.00
CA ALA A 136 16.28 -20.82 26.11
C ALA A 136 15.68 -22.21 25.81
N PRO A 137 16.41 -23.32 26.06
CA PRO A 137 15.86 -24.65 25.85
C PRO A 137 15.03 -25.08 27.06
N GLY A 138 13.81 -25.55 26.80
CA GLY A 138 13.13 -26.52 27.66
C GLY A 138 11.90 -26.03 28.44
N ALA A 139 10.72 -26.38 27.92
CA ALA A 139 9.47 -26.77 28.61
C ALA A 139 8.31 -26.50 27.62
N GLY A 140 7.47 -27.41 27.16
CA GLY A 140 7.22 -28.81 27.42
C GLY A 140 5.81 -29.10 26.84
N GLY A 141 5.70 -30.12 26.00
CA GLY A 141 4.47 -30.87 25.69
C GLY A 141 3.29 -30.16 25.00
N LEU A 142 3.05 -30.50 23.73
CA LEU A 142 1.72 -30.38 23.11
C LEU A 142 0.75 -31.39 23.77
N PRO A 143 -0.49 -31.02 24.15
CA PRO A 143 -1.52 -32.02 24.41
C PRO A 143 -2.08 -32.57 23.08
N PRO A 144 -2.47 -33.86 23.02
CA PRO A 144 -2.93 -34.50 21.79
C PRO A 144 -4.37 -34.13 21.43
N ALA A 145 -4.66 -34.20 20.13
CA ALA A 145 -5.97 -34.01 19.54
C ALA A 145 -6.85 -35.24 19.82
N ASP A 146 -7.81 -35.11 20.74
CA ASP A 146 -9.08 -35.86 20.80
C ASP A 146 -9.87 -35.46 22.06
N ALA A 147 -10.61 -34.34 22.02
CA ALA A 147 -11.54 -34.01 23.10
C ALA A 147 -12.61 -32.96 22.73
N LEU A 148 -13.41 -33.15 21.67
CA LEU A 148 -14.72 -32.48 21.55
C LEU A 148 -15.72 -33.33 20.76
N THR A 149 -16.22 -34.42 21.37
CA THR A 149 -17.47 -35.08 20.95
C THR A 149 -18.29 -35.48 22.18
N ARG A 150 -19.59 -35.13 22.18
CA ARG A 150 -20.66 -35.31 23.21
C ARG A 150 -20.62 -34.27 24.34
N ALA A 151 -21.72 -33.67 24.81
CA ALA A 151 -23.17 -33.83 24.67
C ALA A 151 -23.77 -32.40 24.88
N GLY A 152 -24.97 -31.99 24.48
CA GLY A 152 -26.26 -32.67 24.39
C GLY A 152 -27.32 -31.72 24.98
N SER A 153 -28.33 -31.38 24.19
CA SER A 153 -29.75 -31.11 24.53
C SER A 153 -30.13 -30.68 25.96
N GLY A 154 -30.82 -29.53 26.11
CA GLY A 154 -31.54 -29.16 27.34
C GLY A 154 -32.44 -27.92 27.19
N ARG A 155 -33.74 -28.08 27.45
CA ARG A 155 -34.87 -27.14 27.25
C ARG A 155 -35.00 -26.03 28.32
N LEU A 156 -35.69 -24.95 27.91
CA LEU A 156 -36.77 -24.17 28.57
C LEU A 156 -36.76 -23.96 30.11
N ARG A 157 -36.75 -22.69 30.53
CA ARG A 157 -37.82 -21.93 31.24
C ARG A 157 -37.22 -20.84 32.13
N GLY A 158 -37.87 -19.69 32.14
CA GLY A 158 -37.62 -18.52 32.96
C GLY A 158 -38.40 -17.36 32.38
#